data_AF-A0A968XQJ3-F1
#
_entry.id   AF-A0A968XQJ3-F1
#
_cell.length_a   1.000
_cell.length_b   1.000
_cell.length_c   1.000
_cell.angle_alpha   90.00
_cell.angle_beta   90.00
_cell.angle_gamma   90.00
#
_symmetry.space_group_name_H-M   'P 1'
#
loop_
_entity.id
_entity.type
_entity.pdbx_description
1 polymer ?
#
loop_
_entity_poly.entity_id
_entity_poly.type
_entity_poly.pdbx_seq_one_letter_code
_entity_poly.pdbx_strand_id
1 'polypeptide(L)'
;MKYFGIFWLFCFLSISLGNIAFAQDEDNRLPTKIGENSTNTSKGNLSGKVTLRGLDPSQPRPPVFVLVFLNGVLMDRRQVFDNGNYNVPNVPRENVTVAIEVNGAEVGRQQVPSSLIGSIRQDFEINLLQGQNSNAKTGVISAKSLYSRSAENEKLFEKAMSAAKDKKPDAAINLFKQIVANDPKDFVAWTELATLYFRSEKNSEAEAAYTKALELKPDFIVALTNFGRFYLVEKQPDKAVTILTKAVETDATSANAQHLLGEAYLQNKKGSKAVVHLNEAIRLAPLEKAEIHLRLATLYNAAGMKEKAVEEYKQFLEKVPKHPDKEKIEKYIKENSPK
;
A
#
# COMPACT_ATOMS: atom_id res chain seq x y z
N MET A 1 -5.64 40.26 -5.51
CA MET A 1 -6.22 39.45 -4.43
C MET A 1 -7.62 38.97 -4.83
N LYS A 2 -7.75 37.74 -5.34
CA LYS A 2 -9.01 37.00 -5.38
C LYS A 2 -8.68 35.51 -5.26
N TYR A 3 -9.40 34.83 -4.37
CA TYR A 3 -9.34 33.41 -4.05
C TYR A 3 -9.58 32.53 -5.30
N PHE A 4 -8.83 31.44 -5.45
CA PHE A 4 -9.19 30.34 -6.35
C PHE A 4 -9.08 29.01 -5.61
N GLY A 5 -10.22 28.31 -5.57
CA GLY A 5 -10.46 27.10 -4.79
C GLY A 5 -9.77 25.85 -5.34
N ILE A 6 -9.52 24.93 -4.42
CA ILE A 6 -8.96 23.60 -4.64
C ILE A 6 -10.03 22.74 -5.32
N PHE A 7 -9.81 22.37 -6.58
CA PHE A 7 -10.63 21.40 -7.31
C PHE A 7 -10.29 19.99 -6.82
N TRP A 8 -11.18 19.40 -6.00
CA TRP A 8 -11.25 17.96 -5.80
C TRP A 8 -12.01 17.35 -6.97
N LEU A 9 -11.33 16.57 -7.80
CA LEU A 9 -11.99 15.79 -8.86
C LEU A 9 -12.66 14.57 -8.21
N PHE A 10 -13.92 14.72 -7.78
CA PHE A 10 -14.80 13.61 -7.43
C PHE A 10 -15.24 12.90 -8.73
N CYS A 11 -14.69 11.71 -9.00
CA CYS A 11 -15.31 10.78 -9.94
C CYS A 11 -16.57 10.20 -9.28
N PHE A 12 -17.73 10.81 -9.56
CA PHE A 12 -19.02 10.15 -9.39
C PHE A 12 -19.13 9.05 -10.45
N LEU A 13 -18.93 7.78 -10.05
CA LEU A 13 -19.38 6.64 -10.85
C LEU A 13 -20.78 6.25 -10.35
N SER A 14 -21.82 6.71 -11.02
CA SER A 14 -23.18 6.20 -10.86
C SER A 14 -23.23 4.79 -11.42
N ILE A 15 -23.12 3.76 -10.57
CA ILE A 15 -23.27 2.37 -11.00
C ILE A 15 -24.75 2.01 -10.93
N SER A 16 -25.35 1.86 -12.11
CA SER A 16 -26.64 1.21 -12.33
C SER A 16 -26.64 -0.20 -11.74
N LEU A 17 -27.64 -0.51 -10.91
CA LEU A 17 -27.94 -1.83 -10.34
C LEU A 17 -28.26 -2.83 -11.48
N GLY A 18 -27.23 -3.51 -11.96
CA GLY A 18 -27.37 -4.69 -12.82
C GLY A 18 -27.12 -5.95 -11.99
N ASN A 19 -28.13 -6.83 -11.93
CA ASN A 19 -28.15 -8.10 -11.19
C ASN A 19 -26.82 -8.87 -11.28
N ILE A 20 -26.20 -9.13 -10.12
CA ILE A 20 -25.08 -10.05 -9.97
C ILE A 20 -25.62 -11.29 -9.26
N ALA A 21 -25.65 -12.43 -9.96
CA ALA A 21 -26.03 -13.71 -9.39
C ALA A 21 -24.85 -14.33 -8.64
N PHE A 22 -25.07 -14.74 -7.38
CA PHE A 22 -24.14 -15.56 -6.60
C PHE A 22 -24.78 -16.93 -6.33
N ALA A 23 -24.08 -18.00 -6.70
CA ALA A 23 -24.44 -19.36 -6.30
C ALA A 23 -23.99 -19.59 -4.85
N GLN A 24 -24.89 -20.13 -4.03
CA GLN A 24 -24.65 -20.48 -2.63
C GLN A 24 -23.88 -21.80 -2.55
N ASP A 25 -22.89 -21.86 -1.65
CA ASP A 25 -22.40 -23.12 -1.12
C ASP A 25 -22.43 -23.01 0.41
N GLU A 26 -23.13 -23.96 1.03
CA GLU A 26 -23.34 -24.05 2.46
C GLU A 26 -22.15 -24.72 3.16
N ASP A 27 -22.11 -24.53 4.47
CA ASP A 27 -21.35 -25.31 5.47
C ASP A 27 -19.99 -24.73 5.92
N ASN A 28 -20.03 -23.89 6.99
CA ASN A 28 -19.21 -24.19 8.16
C ASN A 28 -19.66 -23.43 9.42
N ARG A 29 -19.73 -24.16 10.54
CA ARG A 29 -20.24 -23.75 11.84
C ARG A 29 -19.23 -22.88 12.61
N LEU A 30 -19.74 -21.86 13.30
CA LEU A 30 -19.01 -20.99 14.25
C LEU A 30 -18.83 -21.66 15.61
N PRO A 31 -17.76 -21.35 16.37
CA PRO A 31 -17.81 -21.34 17.82
C PRO A 31 -17.86 -19.91 18.39
N THR A 32 -18.29 -19.88 19.64
CA THR A 32 -19.08 -18.88 20.36
C THR A 32 -18.28 -17.77 21.07
N LYS A 33 -19.01 -16.70 21.44
CA LYS A 33 -18.64 -15.51 22.25
C LYS A 33 -17.76 -15.76 23.48
N ILE A 34 -16.84 -14.82 23.73
CA ILE A 34 -16.29 -14.38 25.04
C ILE A 34 -16.04 -12.86 24.85
N GLY A 35 -16.51 -11.87 25.61
CA GLY A 35 -16.86 -11.74 27.02
C GLY A 35 -16.10 -10.48 27.52
N GLU A 36 -16.80 -9.36 27.71
CA GLU A 36 -16.24 -8.09 28.23
C GLU A 36 -15.85 -8.21 29.71
N ASN A 37 -14.58 -7.87 30.02
CA ASN A 37 -14.07 -7.16 31.22
C ASN A 37 -12.64 -7.61 31.53
N SER A 38 -11.66 -6.72 31.45
CA SER A 38 -10.42 -6.88 32.22
C SER A 38 -9.70 -5.56 32.44
N THR A 39 -9.28 -5.42 33.69
CA THR A 39 -8.79 -4.25 34.41
C THR A 39 -7.35 -3.85 34.08
N ASN A 40 -7.04 -2.61 34.44
CA ASN A 40 -5.83 -1.83 34.22
C ASN A 40 -4.51 -2.37 34.84
N THR A 41 -4.06 -3.60 34.56
CA THR A 41 -2.81 -4.17 35.13
C THR A 41 -1.90 -4.97 34.18
N SER A 42 -2.14 -4.97 32.87
CA SER A 42 -1.36 -5.78 31.92
C SER A 42 -0.43 -4.97 31.00
N LYS A 43 0.18 -3.87 31.45
CA LYS A 43 1.13 -3.09 30.62
C LYS A 43 2.59 -3.32 31.07
N GLY A 44 3.53 -3.27 30.12
CA GLY A 44 4.97 -3.45 30.32
C GLY A 44 5.81 -2.49 29.49
N ASN A 45 7.14 -2.62 29.57
CA ASN A 45 8.08 -1.86 28.72
C ASN A 45 8.61 -2.75 27.61
N LEU A 46 8.66 -2.21 26.39
CA LEU A 46 9.36 -2.79 25.25
C LEU A 46 10.62 -1.94 25.00
N SER A 47 11.80 -2.55 25.08
CA SER A 47 13.06 -1.89 24.79
C SER A 47 13.87 -2.66 23.77
N GLY A 48 14.95 -2.06 23.30
CA GLY A 48 15.86 -2.72 22.38
C GLY A 48 16.81 -1.76 21.73
N LYS A 49 17.61 -2.29 20.82
CA LYS A 49 18.56 -1.51 20.03
C LYS A 49 18.29 -1.65 18.55
N VAL A 50 18.35 -0.55 17.81
CA VAL A 50 18.37 -0.56 16.35
C VAL A 50 19.79 -0.33 15.89
N THR A 51 20.32 -1.21 15.05
CA THR A 51 21.64 -1.08 14.45
C THR A 51 21.51 -1.12 12.93
N LEU A 52 21.77 0.02 12.29
CA LEU A 52 21.92 0.11 10.85
C LEU A 52 23.35 -0.21 10.45
N ARG A 53 23.52 -1.20 9.58
CA ARG A 53 24.82 -1.56 8.99
C ARG A 53 24.85 -1.14 7.53
N GLY A 54 26.03 -0.73 7.09
CA GLY A 54 26.26 -0.46 5.67
C GLY A 54 25.86 0.93 5.18
N LEU A 55 25.85 1.89 6.10
CA LEU A 55 25.71 3.31 5.77
C LEU A 55 27.02 3.86 5.20
N ASP A 56 26.92 4.69 4.16
CA ASP A 56 28.04 5.45 3.63
C ASP A 56 28.49 6.50 4.67
N PRO A 57 29.73 6.45 5.17
CA PRO A 57 30.24 7.40 6.16
C PRO A 57 30.26 8.85 5.69
N SER A 58 30.25 9.09 4.37
CA SER A 58 30.29 10.43 3.76
C SER A 58 28.91 11.09 3.66
N GLN A 59 27.83 10.33 3.87
CA GLN A 59 26.45 10.82 3.74
C GLN A 59 25.84 11.17 5.11
N PRO A 60 24.89 12.12 5.16
CA PRO A 60 24.11 12.39 6.36
C PRO A 60 23.40 11.12 6.85
N ARG A 61 23.42 10.88 8.17
CA ARG A 61 22.73 9.72 8.75
C ARG A 61 21.22 9.87 8.57
N PRO A 62 20.51 8.80 8.14
CA PRO A 62 19.09 8.87 7.91
C PRO A 62 18.32 8.91 9.24
N PRO A 63 17.18 9.62 9.34
CA PRO A 63 16.26 9.46 10.45
C PRO A 63 15.74 8.02 10.51
N VAL A 64 15.74 7.46 11.73
CA VAL A 64 15.23 6.12 12.03
C VAL A 64 14.06 6.25 13.00
N PHE A 65 12.97 5.51 12.76
CA PHE A 65 11.85 5.43 13.67
C PHE A 65 11.56 3.98 14.06
N VAL A 66 11.19 3.78 15.31
CA VAL A 66 10.60 2.55 15.82
C VAL A 66 9.10 2.79 15.93
N LEU A 67 8.32 1.93 15.28
CA LEU A 67 6.87 1.95 15.28
C LEU A 67 6.36 0.72 16.01
N VAL A 68 5.46 0.90 16.97
CA VAL A 68 4.83 -0.21 17.71
C VAL A 68 3.36 -0.22 17.37
N PHE A 69 2.85 -1.37 16.95
CA PHE A 69 1.46 -1.60 16.58
C PHE A 69 0.83 -2.65 17.49
N LEU A 70 -0.43 -2.43 17.86
CA LEU A 70 -1.28 -3.42 18.49
C LEU A 70 -2.47 -3.66 17.58
N ASN A 71 -2.67 -4.93 17.18
CA ASN A 71 -3.77 -5.32 16.29
C ASN A 71 -3.85 -4.45 15.02
N GLY A 72 -2.69 -4.04 14.49
CA GLY A 72 -2.58 -3.18 13.31
C GLY A 72 -2.71 -1.69 13.57
N VAL A 73 -3.07 -1.24 14.78
CA VAL A 73 -3.16 0.18 15.16
C VAL A 73 -1.82 0.69 15.67
N LEU A 74 -1.33 1.81 15.12
CA LEU A 74 -0.08 2.45 15.56
C LEU A 74 -0.23 3.03 16.97
N MET A 75 0.54 2.50 17.91
CA MET A 75 0.53 2.91 19.32
C MET A 75 1.63 3.94 19.65
N ASP A 76 2.84 3.72 19.16
CA ASP A 76 4.00 4.58 19.40
C ASP A 76 4.78 4.69 18.09
N ARG A 77 5.21 5.91 17.75
CA ARG A 77 6.19 6.17 16.69
C ARG A 77 7.26 7.06 17.27
N ARG A 78 8.49 6.54 17.33
CA ARG A 78 9.58 7.19 18.06
C ARG A 78 10.83 7.27 17.21
N GLN A 79 11.40 8.46 17.11
CA GLN A 79 12.67 8.65 16.44
C GLN A 79 13.81 8.10 17.31
N VAL A 80 14.73 7.39 16.67
CA VAL A 80 15.93 6.81 17.28
C VAL A 80 17.15 7.15 16.41
N PHE A 81 18.34 7.02 16.98
CA PHE A 81 19.58 7.10 16.20
C PHE A 81 19.82 5.80 15.43
N ASP A 82 20.62 5.87 14.37
CA ASP A 82 21.00 4.76 13.49
C ASP A 82 21.80 3.63 14.18
N ASN A 83 22.23 3.86 15.42
CA ASN A 83 22.76 2.85 16.33
C ASN A 83 22.22 3.06 17.77
N GLY A 84 20.96 3.47 17.88
CA GLY A 84 20.34 3.94 19.12
C GLY A 84 19.52 2.87 19.85
N ASN A 85 19.42 3.05 21.17
CA ASN A 85 18.47 2.30 21.98
C ASN A 85 17.08 2.95 21.91
N TYR A 86 16.05 2.13 22.03
CA TYR A 86 14.68 2.57 22.14
C TYR A 86 14.03 1.96 23.39
N ASN A 87 13.03 2.68 23.93
CA ASN A 87 12.22 2.22 25.04
C ASN A 87 10.81 2.79 24.89
N VAL A 88 9.84 1.90 24.73
CA VAL A 88 8.43 2.19 24.60
C VAL A 88 7.74 1.73 25.90
N PRO A 89 7.33 2.66 26.76
CA PRO A 89 6.62 2.31 27.98
C PRO A 89 5.15 1.98 27.69
N ASN A 90 4.49 1.35 28.66
CA ASN A 90 3.04 1.10 28.66
C ASN A 90 2.52 0.24 27.50
N VAL A 91 3.35 -0.64 26.96
CA VAL A 91 2.97 -1.60 25.91
C VAL A 91 2.08 -2.69 26.53
N PRO A 92 0.88 -2.97 25.98
CA PRO A 92 0.03 -4.06 26.45
C PRO A 92 0.76 -5.41 26.40
N ARG A 93 0.48 -6.29 27.36
CA ARG A 93 0.99 -7.68 27.40
C ARG A 93 0.23 -8.57 26.41
N GLU A 94 0.21 -8.13 25.18
CA GLU A 94 -0.33 -8.82 24.01
C GLU A 94 0.76 -8.84 22.93
N ASN A 95 0.56 -9.66 21.88
CA ASN A 95 1.48 -9.67 20.77
C ASN A 95 1.43 -8.32 20.06
N VAL A 96 2.55 -7.61 20.05
CA VAL A 96 2.68 -6.35 19.32
C VAL A 96 3.51 -6.57 18.07
N THR A 97 3.30 -5.73 17.07
CA THR A 97 4.17 -5.70 15.90
C THR A 97 5.08 -4.49 16.02
N VAL A 98 6.38 -4.69 15.85
CA VAL A 98 7.36 -3.60 15.82
C VAL A 98 7.88 -3.48 14.41
N ALA A 99 7.85 -2.26 13.87
CA ALA A 99 8.42 -1.95 12.57
C ALA A 99 9.51 -0.88 12.69
N ILE A 100 10.52 -0.97 11.83
CA ILE A 100 11.60 -0.01 11.73
C ILE A 100 11.42 0.78 10.44
N GLU A 101 11.39 2.10 10.54
CA GLU A 101 11.32 3.01 9.40
C GLU A 101 12.65 3.77 9.29
N VAL A 102 13.20 3.87 8.08
CA VAL A 102 14.41 4.63 7.77
C VAL A 102 14.07 5.53 6.58
N ASN A 103 14.34 6.84 6.69
CA ASN A 103 14.00 7.82 5.63
C ASN A 103 12.52 7.82 5.19
N GLY A 104 11.59 7.46 6.08
CA GLY A 104 10.16 7.38 5.74
C GLY A 104 9.73 6.07 5.07
N ALA A 105 10.62 5.09 4.94
CA ALA A 105 10.31 3.75 4.41
C ALA A 105 10.47 2.69 5.50
N GLU A 106 9.52 1.77 5.62
CA GLU A 106 9.63 0.61 6.50
C GLU A 106 10.68 -0.37 5.96
N VAL A 107 11.72 -0.66 6.76
CA VAL A 107 12.86 -1.52 6.42
C VAL A 107 12.84 -2.85 7.16
N GLY A 108 11.93 -3.04 8.11
CA GLY A 108 11.79 -4.29 8.83
C GLY A 108 10.54 -4.29 9.70
N ARG A 109 9.92 -5.47 9.85
CA ARG A 109 8.75 -5.70 10.69
C ARG A 109 8.86 -7.04 11.38
N GLN A 110 8.58 -7.08 12.67
CA GLN A 110 8.62 -8.30 13.46
C GLN A 110 7.47 -8.33 14.46
N GLN A 111 6.82 -9.49 14.57
CA GLN A 111 5.91 -9.76 15.66
C GLN A 111 6.72 -10.04 16.92
N VAL A 112 6.45 -9.29 17.98
CA VAL A 112 7.08 -9.44 19.28
C VAL A 112 6.06 -10.10 20.20
N PRO A 113 6.33 -11.34 20.66
CA PRO A 113 5.38 -12.07 21.48
C PRO A 113 5.20 -11.39 22.84
N SER A 114 4.00 -11.50 23.40
CA SER A 114 3.72 -11.05 24.77
C SER A 114 4.63 -11.78 25.77
N SER A 115 5.21 -11.07 26.73
CA SER A 115 5.83 -11.69 27.91
C SER A 115 4.90 -11.60 29.12
N LEU A 116 4.78 -12.71 29.85
CA LEU A 116 4.05 -12.78 31.12
C LEU A 116 4.81 -12.09 32.27
N ILE A 117 6.13 -11.91 32.14
CA ILE A 117 7.02 -11.39 33.19
C ILE A 117 7.99 -10.35 32.60
N GLY A 118 8.00 -9.14 33.17
CA GLY A 118 9.05 -8.14 32.94
C GLY A 118 8.99 -7.34 31.64
N SER A 119 10.09 -6.64 31.36
CA SER A 119 10.34 -5.83 30.16
C SER A 119 10.77 -6.71 28.98
N ILE A 120 10.14 -6.51 27.83
CA ILE A 120 10.47 -7.21 26.58
C ILE A 120 11.64 -6.49 25.92
N ARG A 121 12.70 -7.22 25.57
CA ARG A 121 13.80 -6.69 24.77
C ARG A 121 13.77 -7.28 23.36
N GLN A 122 13.73 -6.43 22.35
CA GLN A 122 13.83 -6.82 20.94
C GLN A 122 14.86 -5.96 20.22
N ASP A 123 15.96 -6.56 19.79
CA ASP A 123 16.98 -5.83 19.02
C ASP A 123 16.73 -6.02 17.51
N PHE A 124 17.07 -5.00 16.72
CA PHE A 124 16.94 -4.98 15.26
C PHE A 124 18.30 -4.68 14.63
N GLU A 125 18.77 -5.58 13.76
CA GLU A 125 19.93 -5.34 12.92
C GLU A 125 19.48 -5.24 11.46
N ILE A 126 19.67 -4.07 10.86
CA ILE A 126 19.26 -3.78 9.48
C ILE A 126 20.51 -3.63 8.62
N ASN A 127 20.73 -4.59 7.72
CA ASN A 127 21.84 -4.55 6.76
C ASN A 127 21.41 -3.84 5.48
N LEU A 128 21.89 -2.61 5.26
CA LEU A 128 21.57 -1.81 4.08
C LEU A 128 22.46 -2.14 2.87
N LEU A 129 23.51 -2.95 3.05
CA LEU A 129 24.46 -3.37 1.99
C LEU A 129 24.16 -4.73 1.34
N GLN A 130 23.15 -5.47 1.81
CA GLN A 130 22.63 -6.61 1.04
C GLN A 130 21.59 -6.09 0.05
N GLY A 131 22.03 -5.93 -1.20
CA GLY A 131 21.16 -5.64 -2.34
C GLY A 131 20.19 -6.78 -2.62
N GLN A 132 19.25 -6.53 -3.53
CA GLN A 132 18.51 -7.54 -4.30
C GLN A 132 17.93 -8.72 -3.49
N ASN A 133 16.63 -8.67 -3.24
CA ASN A 133 15.79 -9.82 -2.88
C ASN A 133 16.23 -10.67 -1.67
N SER A 134 15.61 -10.43 -0.53
CA SER A 134 14.61 -11.35 0.01
C SER A 134 14.00 -10.77 1.29
N ASN A 135 12.67 -10.76 1.37
CA ASN A 135 11.86 -10.46 2.55
C ASN A 135 11.68 -9.01 3.00
N ALA A 136 12.08 -8.01 2.21
CA ALA A 136 11.64 -6.63 2.43
C ALA A 136 10.26 -6.39 1.79
N LYS A 137 9.21 -6.38 2.62
CA LYS A 137 7.86 -5.86 2.33
C LYS A 137 7.62 -4.75 3.36
N THR A 138 7.22 -3.53 3.06
CA THR A 138 6.81 -2.85 1.82
C THR A 138 7.16 -1.37 2.01
N GLY A 139 7.81 -0.72 1.04
CA GLY A 139 8.09 0.71 1.13
C GLY A 139 9.08 1.18 0.07
N VAL A 140 8.59 1.30 -1.18
CA VAL A 140 9.26 1.90 -2.35
C VAL A 140 10.78 1.72 -2.36
N ILE A 141 11.25 0.59 -2.89
CA ILE A 141 12.59 0.60 -3.50
C ILE A 141 12.51 1.70 -4.57
N SER A 142 13.15 2.84 -4.33
CA SER A 142 13.23 3.89 -5.33
C SER A 142 13.77 3.24 -6.58
N ALA A 143 13.03 3.34 -7.69
CA ALA A 143 13.38 2.67 -8.93
C ALA A 143 14.83 3.01 -9.37
N LYS A 144 15.37 4.13 -8.88
CA LYS A 144 16.79 4.52 -8.92
C LYS A 144 17.76 3.36 -8.62
N SER A 145 17.53 2.53 -7.60
CA SER A 145 18.48 1.49 -7.16
C SER A 145 18.34 0.14 -7.87
N LEU A 146 17.42 0.01 -8.81
CA LEU A 146 17.13 -1.26 -9.50
C LEU A 146 17.86 -1.42 -10.84
N TYR A 147 18.48 -0.35 -11.33
CA TYR A 147 19.16 -0.32 -12.61
C TYR A 147 20.46 0.48 -12.50
N SER A 148 21.57 -0.09 -12.99
CA SER A 148 22.89 0.56 -12.94
C SER A 148 23.07 1.45 -14.17
N ARG A 149 23.20 2.76 -13.95
CA ARG A 149 23.40 3.78 -14.99
C ARG A 149 24.84 4.28 -15.02
N SER A 150 25.27 4.76 -16.19
CA SER A 150 26.44 5.65 -16.28
C SER A 150 26.24 6.89 -15.41
N ALA A 151 27.33 7.52 -14.94
CA ALA A 151 27.26 8.75 -14.14
C ALA A 151 26.48 9.88 -14.85
N GLU A 152 26.58 9.98 -16.17
CA GLU A 152 25.87 10.96 -16.99
C GLU A 152 24.36 10.71 -16.98
N ASN A 153 23.93 9.47 -17.31
CA ASN A 153 22.51 9.10 -17.26
C ASN A 153 21.94 9.12 -15.85
N GLU A 154 22.73 8.85 -14.80
CA GLU A 154 22.28 8.96 -13.42
C GLU A 154 21.96 10.43 -13.06
N LYS A 155 22.82 11.37 -13.44
CA LYS A 155 22.55 12.82 -13.28
C LYS A 155 21.31 13.25 -14.07
N LEU A 156 21.14 12.74 -15.30
CA LEU A 156 19.93 13.00 -16.09
C LEU A 156 18.69 12.45 -15.40
N PHE A 157 18.77 11.24 -14.83
CA PHE A 157 17.67 10.59 -14.12
C PHE A 157 17.26 11.39 -12.89
N GLU A 158 18.21 11.85 -12.08
CA GLU A 158 17.95 12.71 -10.92
C GLU A 158 17.28 14.03 -11.33
N LYS A 159 17.76 14.65 -12.40
CA LYS A 159 17.15 15.88 -12.95
C LYS A 159 15.74 15.63 -13.46
N ALA A 160 15.49 14.50 -14.12
CA ALA A 160 14.18 14.10 -14.62
C ALA A 160 13.19 13.87 -13.47
N MET A 161 13.61 13.16 -12.42
CA MET A 161 12.83 12.94 -11.20
C MET A 161 12.51 14.26 -10.47
N SER A 162 13.49 15.18 -10.38
CA SER A 162 13.25 16.50 -9.81
C SER A 162 12.22 17.30 -10.62
N ALA A 163 12.34 17.30 -11.95
CA ALA A 163 11.37 17.97 -12.83
C ALA A 163 9.95 17.37 -12.71
N ALA A 164 9.85 16.05 -12.56
CA ALA A 164 8.57 15.36 -12.35
C ALA A 164 7.93 15.76 -11.01
N LYS A 165 8.74 15.91 -9.95
CA LYS A 165 8.30 16.36 -8.63
C LYS A 165 7.85 17.83 -8.64
N ASP A 166 8.58 18.68 -9.36
CA ASP A 166 8.28 20.12 -9.51
C ASP A 166 7.08 20.39 -10.43
N LYS A 167 6.33 19.35 -10.82
CA LYS A 167 5.16 19.43 -11.70
C LYS A 167 5.48 20.09 -13.06
N LYS A 168 6.67 19.83 -13.59
CA LYS A 168 7.11 20.24 -14.94
C LYS A 168 7.13 19.00 -15.85
N PRO A 169 5.96 18.47 -16.25
CA PRO A 169 5.86 17.17 -16.93
C PRO A 169 6.62 17.14 -18.26
N ASP A 170 6.56 18.19 -19.07
CA ASP A 170 7.26 18.21 -20.37
C ASP A 170 8.78 18.17 -20.23
N ALA A 171 9.33 18.89 -19.25
CA ALA A 171 10.76 18.86 -18.96
C ALA A 171 11.22 17.47 -18.50
N ALA A 172 10.44 16.83 -17.62
CA ALA A 172 10.70 15.47 -17.15
C ALA A 172 10.63 14.46 -18.30
N ILE A 173 9.58 14.53 -19.12
CA ILE A 173 9.40 13.67 -20.30
C ILE A 173 10.60 13.79 -21.24
N ASN A 174 11.03 15.01 -21.55
CA ASN A 174 12.18 15.21 -22.44
C ASN A 174 13.48 14.63 -21.88
N LEU A 175 13.71 14.75 -20.57
CA LEU A 175 14.89 14.15 -19.93
C LEU A 175 14.81 12.63 -19.92
N PHE A 176 13.66 12.03 -19.60
CA PHE A 176 13.49 10.58 -19.67
C PHE A 176 13.61 10.04 -21.10
N LYS A 177 13.11 10.77 -22.11
CA LYS A 177 13.32 10.44 -23.53
C LYS A 177 14.81 10.43 -23.89
N GLN A 178 15.61 11.36 -23.37
CA GLN A 178 17.06 11.36 -23.57
C GLN A 178 17.72 10.13 -22.91
N ILE A 179 17.31 9.80 -21.68
CA ILE A 179 17.85 8.63 -20.97
C ILE A 179 17.58 7.34 -21.76
N VAL A 180 16.34 7.11 -22.19
CA VAL A 180 16.00 5.88 -22.93
C VAL A 180 16.54 5.87 -24.37
N ALA A 181 16.90 7.03 -24.93
CA ALA A 181 17.63 7.09 -26.20
C ALA A 181 19.11 6.74 -26.02
N ASN A 182 19.74 7.22 -24.95
CA ASN A 182 21.13 6.91 -24.61
C ASN A 182 21.30 5.48 -24.12
N ASP A 183 20.35 4.99 -23.33
CA ASP A 183 20.30 3.64 -22.79
C ASP A 183 18.89 3.04 -22.92
N PRO A 184 18.61 2.38 -24.07
CA PRO A 184 17.32 1.76 -24.33
C PRO A 184 16.94 0.61 -23.39
N LYS A 185 17.88 0.11 -22.56
CA LYS A 185 17.64 -1.02 -21.64
C LYS A 185 17.20 -0.59 -20.24
N ASP A 186 17.17 0.71 -19.97
CA ASP A 186 16.74 1.26 -18.67
C ASP A 186 15.22 1.12 -18.48
N PHE A 187 14.80 -0.06 -18.04
CA PHE A 187 13.39 -0.40 -17.78
C PHE A 187 12.75 0.51 -16.72
N VAL A 188 13.56 1.09 -15.84
CA VAL A 188 13.10 2.06 -14.83
C VAL A 188 12.75 3.38 -15.50
N ALA A 189 13.64 3.92 -16.34
CA ALA A 189 13.37 5.16 -17.09
C ALA A 189 12.17 5.01 -18.04
N TRP A 190 12.01 3.84 -18.69
CA TRP A 190 10.80 3.54 -19.47
C TRP A 190 9.53 3.56 -18.61
N THR A 191 9.58 3.05 -17.38
CA THR A 191 8.43 3.05 -16.45
C THR A 191 8.05 4.45 -15.99
N GLU A 192 9.05 5.29 -15.66
CA GLU A 192 8.81 6.69 -15.28
C GLU A 192 8.29 7.51 -16.46
N LEU A 193 8.86 7.31 -17.65
CA LEU A 193 8.38 7.95 -18.88
C LEU A 193 6.91 7.58 -19.18
N ALA A 194 6.57 6.30 -19.07
CA ALA A 194 5.19 5.82 -19.24
C ALA A 194 4.22 6.48 -18.24
N THR A 195 4.64 6.59 -16.98
CA THR A 195 3.84 7.21 -15.92
C THR A 195 3.63 8.71 -16.17
N LEU A 196 4.62 9.40 -16.70
CA LEU A 196 4.49 10.81 -17.10
C LEU A 196 3.60 11.00 -18.32
N TYR A 197 3.71 10.11 -19.33
CA TYR A 197 2.80 10.10 -20.48
C TYR A 197 1.36 9.89 -20.05
N PHE A 198 1.10 8.92 -19.18
CA PHE A 198 -0.23 8.66 -18.65
C PHE A 198 -0.80 9.87 -17.90
N ARG A 199 0.00 10.51 -17.04
CA ARG A 199 -0.42 11.74 -16.32
C ARG A 199 -0.64 12.95 -17.23
N SER A 200 -0.12 12.89 -18.46
CA SER A 200 -0.25 13.92 -19.48
C SER A 200 -1.27 13.52 -20.55
N GLU A 201 -2.09 12.50 -20.30
CA GLU A 201 -3.15 11.98 -21.18
C GLU A 201 -2.63 11.49 -22.55
N LYS A 202 -1.35 11.17 -22.65
CA LYS A 202 -0.68 10.60 -23.82
C LYS A 202 -0.74 9.07 -23.74
N ASN A 203 -1.96 8.53 -23.86
CA ASN A 203 -2.25 7.14 -23.48
C ASN A 203 -1.56 6.11 -24.38
N SER A 204 -1.44 6.37 -25.69
CA SER A 204 -0.75 5.48 -26.62
C SER A 204 0.74 5.38 -26.31
N GLU A 205 1.39 6.51 -26.02
CA GLU A 205 2.80 6.56 -25.64
C GLU A 205 3.03 5.92 -24.26
N ALA A 206 2.08 6.07 -23.34
CA ALA A 206 2.13 5.41 -22.03
C ALA A 206 2.07 3.88 -22.16
N GLU A 207 1.12 3.34 -22.94
CA GLU A 207 0.99 1.89 -23.17
C GLU A 207 2.25 1.32 -23.84
N ALA A 208 2.81 2.01 -24.84
CA ALA A 208 4.04 1.61 -25.49
C ALA A 208 5.24 1.60 -24.54
N ALA A 209 5.41 2.64 -23.71
CA ALA A 209 6.52 2.74 -22.77
C ALA A 209 6.41 1.73 -21.61
N TYR A 210 5.21 1.48 -21.07
CA TYR A 210 5.01 0.41 -20.08
C TYR A 210 5.29 -0.97 -20.67
N THR A 211 4.82 -1.22 -21.90
CA THR A 211 5.10 -2.47 -22.61
C THR A 211 6.61 -2.65 -22.76
N LYS A 212 7.33 -1.60 -23.16
CA LYS A 212 8.79 -1.66 -23.30
C LYS A 212 9.52 -1.95 -21.99
N ALA A 213 9.10 -1.32 -20.89
CA ALA A 213 9.66 -1.60 -19.58
C ALA A 213 9.50 -3.08 -19.18
N LEU A 214 8.32 -3.66 -19.45
CA LEU A 214 8.01 -5.05 -19.11
C LEU A 214 8.57 -6.08 -20.10
N GLU A 215 8.86 -5.71 -21.35
CA GLU A 215 9.69 -6.53 -22.24
C GLU A 215 11.10 -6.69 -21.68
N LEU A 216 11.67 -5.61 -21.14
CA LEU A 216 13.04 -5.59 -20.59
C LEU A 216 13.13 -6.25 -19.22
N LYS A 217 12.14 -6.03 -18.35
CA LYS A 217 12.07 -6.62 -17.00
C LYS A 217 10.63 -7.08 -16.71
N PRO A 218 10.27 -8.32 -17.06
CA PRO A 218 8.88 -8.80 -17.02
C PRO A 218 8.23 -8.87 -15.64
N ASP A 219 9.03 -8.94 -14.59
CA ASP A 219 8.70 -9.05 -13.17
C ASP A 219 8.97 -7.73 -12.42
N PHE A 220 9.10 -6.59 -13.13
CA PHE A 220 9.27 -5.31 -12.46
C PHE A 220 7.97 -4.84 -11.82
N ILE A 221 7.83 -5.07 -10.51
CA ILE A 221 6.57 -4.86 -9.78
C ILE A 221 6.00 -3.45 -9.91
N VAL A 222 6.87 -2.42 -9.97
CA VAL A 222 6.43 -1.02 -10.12
C VAL A 222 5.78 -0.80 -11.48
N ALA A 223 6.39 -1.31 -12.56
CA ALA A 223 5.82 -1.24 -13.91
C ALA A 223 4.52 -2.03 -14.02
N LEU A 224 4.47 -3.26 -13.49
CA LEU A 224 3.25 -4.08 -13.49
C LEU A 224 2.09 -3.37 -12.77
N THR A 225 2.36 -2.82 -11.59
CA THR A 225 1.36 -2.12 -10.78
C THR A 225 0.87 -0.84 -11.46
N ASN A 226 1.78 -0.04 -12.02
CA ASN A 226 1.44 1.20 -12.69
C ASN A 226 0.70 0.97 -14.01
N PHE A 227 1.11 -0.04 -14.78
CA PHE A 227 0.44 -0.39 -16.04
C PHE A 227 -0.94 -1.00 -15.81
N GLY A 228 -1.08 -1.81 -14.75
CA GLY A 228 -2.37 -2.27 -14.28
C GLY A 228 -3.31 -1.12 -13.93
N ARG A 229 -2.82 -0.12 -13.18
CA ARG A 229 -3.56 1.11 -12.88
C ARG A 229 -3.95 1.89 -14.13
N PHE A 230 -3.03 2.03 -15.09
CA PHE A 230 -3.31 2.65 -16.39
C PHE A 230 -4.54 2.00 -17.05
N TYR A 231 -4.58 0.67 -17.17
CA TYR A 231 -5.73 0.00 -17.75
C TYR A 231 -7.04 0.13 -16.97
N LEU A 232 -6.99 0.25 -15.63
CA LEU A 232 -8.17 0.54 -14.82
C LEU A 232 -8.76 1.93 -15.12
N VAL A 233 -7.91 2.92 -15.37
CA VAL A 233 -8.35 4.28 -15.70
C VAL A 233 -8.86 4.35 -17.13
N GLU A 234 -8.20 3.65 -18.06
CA GLU A 234 -8.63 3.50 -19.45
C GLU A 234 -9.85 2.59 -19.62
N LYS A 235 -10.45 2.10 -18.52
CA LYS A 235 -11.63 1.22 -18.50
C LYS A 235 -11.43 -0.05 -19.34
N GLN A 236 -10.23 -0.61 -19.32
CA GLN A 236 -9.86 -1.88 -19.95
C GLN A 236 -9.59 -2.94 -18.88
N PRO A 237 -10.61 -3.39 -18.12
CA PRO A 237 -10.42 -4.19 -16.92
C PRO A 237 -9.87 -5.59 -17.20
N ASP A 238 -10.09 -6.17 -18.38
CA ASP A 238 -9.50 -7.47 -18.75
C ASP A 238 -7.97 -7.41 -18.87
N LYS A 239 -7.45 -6.35 -19.50
CA LYS A 239 -6.01 -6.11 -19.56
C LYS A 239 -5.45 -5.80 -18.17
N ALA A 240 -6.17 -5.02 -17.37
CA ALA A 240 -5.79 -4.72 -15.98
C ALA A 240 -5.66 -6.01 -15.15
N VAL A 241 -6.65 -6.91 -15.20
CA VAL A 241 -6.60 -8.20 -14.50
C VAL A 241 -5.37 -8.98 -14.92
N THR A 242 -5.08 -9.09 -16.22
CA THR A 242 -3.93 -9.84 -16.75
C THR A 242 -2.61 -9.32 -16.17
N ILE A 243 -2.39 -8.00 -16.23
CA ILE A 243 -1.14 -7.38 -15.74
C ILE A 243 -1.04 -7.44 -14.22
N LEU A 244 -2.14 -7.21 -13.50
CA LEU A 244 -2.15 -7.17 -12.03
C LEU A 244 -2.10 -8.56 -11.40
N THR A 245 -2.61 -9.59 -12.08
CA THR A 245 -2.36 -10.99 -11.69
C THR A 245 -0.86 -11.28 -11.68
N LYS A 246 -0.14 -10.88 -12.74
CA LYS A 246 1.32 -11.02 -12.77
C LYS A 246 2.02 -10.21 -11.67
N ALA A 247 1.49 -9.02 -11.34
CA ALA A 247 2.00 -8.23 -10.22
C ALA A 247 1.88 -8.98 -8.88
N VAL A 248 0.72 -9.60 -8.63
CA VAL A 248 0.48 -10.40 -7.42
C VAL A 248 1.28 -11.70 -7.40
N GLU A 249 1.46 -12.36 -8.55
CA GLU A 249 2.35 -13.53 -8.67
C GLU A 249 3.82 -13.18 -8.39
N THR A 250 4.25 -11.99 -8.80
CA THR A 250 5.60 -11.48 -8.55
C THR A 250 5.82 -11.13 -7.08
N ASP A 251 4.85 -10.45 -6.45
CA ASP A 251 4.87 -10.16 -5.02
C ASP A 251 3.47 -10.26 -4.39
N ALA A 252 3.22 -11.42 -3.79
CA ALA A 252 1.94 -11.73 -3.18
C ALA A 252 1.56 -10.86 -1.98
N THR A 253 2.51 -10.14 -1.36
CA THR A 253 2.16 -9.24 -0.23
C THR A 253 2.20 -7.77 -0.61
N SER A 254 2.29 -7.43 -1.89
CA SER A 254 2.11 -6.05 -2.30
C SER A 254 0.64 -5.69 -2.07
N ALA A 255 0.36 -5.04 -0.95
CA ALA A 255 -1.00 -4.59 -0.60
C ALA A 255 -1.62 -3.73 -1.71
N ASN A 256 -0.78 -2.96 -2.42
CA ASN A 256 -1.22 -2.14 -3.54
C ASN A 256 -1.54 -2.96 -4.79
N ALA A 257 -0.75 -3.98 -5.13
CA ALA A 257 -1.07 -4.87 -6.25
C ALA A 257 -2.35 -5.69 -5.97
N GLN A 258 -2.49 -6.21 -4.74
CA GLN A 258 -3.70 -6.91 -4.30
C GLN A 258 -4.94 -6.00 -4.39
N HIS A 259 -4.84 -4.75 -3.90
CA HIS A 259 -5.93 -3.78 -4.01
C HIS A 259 -6.32 -3.50 -5.46
N LEU A 260 -5.35 -3.20 -6.34
CA LEU A 260 -5.63 -2.90 -7.74
C LEU A 260 -6.18 -4.12 -8.49
N LEU A 261 -5.73 -5.33 -8.19
CA LEU A 261 -6.28 -6.55 -8.77
C LEU A 261 -7.74 -6.76 -8.32
N GLY A 262 -8.03 -6.51 -7.04
CA GLY A 262 -9.40 -6.47 -6.53
C GLY A 262 -10.27 -5.49 -7.32
N GLU A 263 -9.77 -4.27 -7.55
CA GLU A 263 -10.46 -3.25 -8.34
C GLU A 263 -10.66 -3.66 -9.81
N ALA A 264 -9.67 -4.32 -10.41
CA ALA A 264 -9.77 -4.85 -11.76
C ALA A 264 -10.87 -5.89 -11.88
N TYR A 265 -10.99 -6.78 -10.89
CA TYR A 265 -12.09 -7.73 -10.85
C TYR A 265 -13.45 -7.06 -10.64
N LEU A 266 -13.53 -5.97 -9.88
CA LEU A 266 -14.79 -5.21 -9.75
C LEU A 266 -15.23 -4.57 -11.06
N GLN A 267 -14.33 -3.88 -11.75
CA GLN A 267 -14.63 -3.31 -13.06
C GLN A 267 -14.96 -4.41 -14.09
N ASN A 268 -14.38 -5.60 -13.93
CA ASN A 268 -14.70 -6.79 -14.72
C ASN A 268 -15.92 -7.59 -14.19
N LYS A 269 -16.74 -7.01 -13.30
CA LYS A 269 -17.96 -7.62 -12.74
C LYS A 269 -17.76 -9.00 -12.06
N LYS A 270 -16.55 -9.29 -11.59
CA LYS A 270 -16.16 -10.53 -10.91
C LYS A 270 -16.03 -10.30 -9.41
N GLY A 271 -17.16 -9.96 -8.77
CA GLY A 271 -17.21 -9.56 -7.35
C GLY A 271 -16.63 -10.59 -6.37
N SER A 272 -16.87 -11.89 -6.57
CA SER A 272 -16.31 -12.95 -5.72
C SER A 272 -14.78 -12.95 -5.70
N LYS A 273 -14.16 -12.80 -6.88
CA LYS A 273 -12.69 -12.72 -7.00
C LYS A 273 -12.15 -11.42 -6.40
N ALA A 274 -12.87 -10.31 -6.57
CA ALA A 274 -12.47 -9.03 -5.99
C ALA A 274 -12.36 -9.11 -4.46
N VAL A 275 -13.37 -9.70 -3.78
CA VAL A 275 -13.39 -9.82 -2.32
C VAL A 275 -12.12 -10.51 -1.78
N VAL A 276 -11.64 -11.56 -2.45
CA VAL A 276 -10.41 -12.27 -2.05
C VAL A 276 -9.21 -11.31 -2.00
N HIS A 277 -8.98 -10.57 -3.09
CA HIS A 277 -7.81 -9.68 -3.20
C HIS A 277 -7.96 -8.41 -2.36
N LEU A 278 -9.17 -7.89 -2.19
CA LEU A 278 -9.44 -6.72 -1.33
C LEU A 278 -9.24 -7.05 0.16
N ASN A 279 -9.70 -8.22 0.62
CA ASN A 279 -9.44 -8.69 1.99
C ASN A 279 -7.94 -8.86 2.24
N GLU A 280 -7.21 -9.44 1.28
CA GLU A 280 -5.77 -9.61 1.39
C GLU A 280 -5.05 -8.25 1.44
N ALA A 281 -5.47 -7.27 0.64
CA ALA A 281 -4.92 -5.92 0.69
C ALA A 281 -5.09 -5.25 2.07
N ILE A 282 -6.25 -5.43 2.72
CA ILE A 282 -6.48 -4.94 4.08
C ILE A 282 -5.63 -5.71 5.09
N ARG A 283 -5.52 -7.03 4.98
CA ARG A 283 -4.68 -7.84 5.87
C ARG A 283 -3.22 -7.37 5.85
N LEU A 284 -2.73 -6.98 4.68
CA LEU A 284 -1.36 -6.54 4.46
C LEU A 284 -1.10 -5.09 4.87
N ALA A 285 -2.05 -4.19 4.67
CA ALA A 285 -1.93 -2.76 5.05
C ALA A 285 -3.22 -2.24 5.70
N PRO A 286 -3.52 -2.63 6.95
CA PRO A 286 -4.82 -2.37 7.57
C PRO A 286 -5.17 -0.88 7.71
N LEU A 287 -4.21 -0.01 8.03
CA LEU A 287 -4.47 1.41 8.30
C LEU A 287 -4.56 2.26 7.03
N GLU A 288 -3.74 1.97 6.02
CA GLU A 288 -3.64 2.80 4.80
C GLU A 288 -4.78 2.56 3.82
N LYS A 289 -5.56 1.49 4.01
CA LYS A 289 -6.55 1.01 3.05
C LYS A 289 -7.99 1.16 3.54
N ALA A 290 -8.28 2.22 4.30
CA ALA A 290 -9.63 2.50 4.80
C ALA A 290 -10.70 2.41 3.71
N GLU A 291 -10.45 2.99 2.53
CA GLU A 291 -11.35 2.97 1.36
C GLU A 291 -11.72 1.56 0.87
N ILE A 292 -10.91 0.53 1.16
CA ILE A 292 -11.24 -0.85 0.79
C ILE A 292 -12.41 -1.38 1.62
N HIS A 293 -12.53 -0.98 2.89
CA HIS A 293 -13.67 -1.35 3.73
C HIS A 293 -14.99 -0.83 3.12
N LEU A 294 -15.02 0.39 2.60
CA LEU A 294 -16.19 0.93 1.92
C LEU A 294 -16.58 0.11 0.67
N ARG A 295 -15.57 -0.33 -0.12
CA ARG A 295 -15.79 -1.19 -1.29
C ARG A 295 -16.35 -2.57 -0.89
N LEU A 296 -15.75 -3.22 0.12
CA LEU A 296 -16.22 -4.50 0.64
C LEU A 296 -17.63 -4.40 1.21
N ALA A 297 -17.93 -3.35 1.97
CA ALA A 297 -19.27 -3.13 2.52
C ALA A 297 -20.33 -3.07 1.41
N THR A 298 -20.03 -2.36 0.32
CA THR A 298 -20.91 -2.25 -0.85
C THR A 298 -21.10 -3.60 -1.54
N LEU A 299 -20.04 -4.41 -1.66
CA LEU A 299 -20.11 -5.74 -2.27
C LEU A 299 -20.92 -6.73 -1.43
N TYR A 300 -20.68 -6.75 -0.11
CA TYR A 300 -21.43 -7.61 0.79
C TYR A 300 -22.91 -7.22 0.83
N ASN A 301 -23.23 -5.93 0.84
CA ASN A 301 -24.61 -5.46 0.76
C ASN A 301 -25.28 -5.89 -0.56
N ALA A 302 -24.59 -5.75 -1.69
CA ALA A 302 -25.09 -6.20 -2.99
C ALA A 302 -25.30 -7.73 -3.04
N ALA A 303 -24.50 -8.50 -2.30
CA ALA A 303 -24.65 -9.94 -2.13
C ALA A 303 -25.67 -10.35 -1.04
N GLY A 304 -26.38 -9.38 -0.43
CA GLY A 304 -27.34 -9.64 0.65
C GLY A 304 -26.71 -10.01 2.00
N MET A 305 -25.39 -10.01 2.11
CA MET A 305 -24.63 -10.31 3.33
C MET A 305 -24.56 -9.08 4.24
N LYS A 306 -25.71 -8.67 4.75
CA LYS A 306 -25.90 -7.40 5.47
C LYS A 306 -25.02 -7.27 6.70
N GLU A 307 -24.84 -8.35 7.47
CA GLU A 307 -24.02 -8.35 8.69
C GLU A 307 -22.55 -8.06 8.36
N LYS A 308 -22.01 -8.69 7.30
CA LYS A 308 -20.65 -8.42 6.83
C LYS A 308 -20.51 -6.99 6.33
N ALA A 309 -21.52 -6.49 5.60
CA ALA A 309 -21.52 -5.10 5.15
C ALA A 309 -21.47 -4.11 6.31
N VAL A 310 -22.24 -4.37 7.37
CA VAL A 310 -22.24 -3.56 8.60
C VAL A 310 -20.87 -3.53 9.25
N GLU A 311 -20.18 -4.67 9.36
CA GLU A 311 -18.84 -4.73 9.94
C GLU A 311 -17.85 -3.88 9.15
N GLU A 312 -17.82 -4.03 7.83
CA GLU A 312 -16.94 -3.24 6.96
C GLU A 312 -17.26 -1.74 7.02
N TYR A 313 -18.54 -1.36 7.09
CA TYR A 313 -18.92 0.04 7.26
C TYR A 313 -18.45 0.63 8.60
N LYS A 314 -18.47 -0.16 9.68
CA LYS A 314 -17.91 0.28 10.98
C LYS A 314 -16.41 0.50 10.89
N GLN A 315 -15.67 -0.47 10.32
CA GLN A 315 -14.23 -0.37 10.10
C GLN A 315 -13.85 0.86 9.25
N PHE A 316 -14.67 1.17 8.22
CA PHE A 316 -14.48 2.36 7.40
C PHE A 316 -14.66 3.65 8.22
N LEU A 317 -15.75 3.79 8.97
CA LEU A 317 -16.04 5.01 9.74
C LEU A 317 -15.11 5.21 10.93
N GLU A 318 -14.57 4.14 11.52
CA GLU A 318 -13.52 4.23 12.54
C GLU A 318 -12.27 4.93 11.98
N LYS A 319 -11.89 4.61 10.74
CA LYS A 319 -10.72 5.17 10.07
C LYS A 319 -10.98 6.52 9.41
N VAL A 320 -12.21 6.75 8.92
CA VAL A 320 -12.62 7.98 8.21
C VAL A 320 -13.86 8.60 8.87
N PRO A 321 -13.74 9.13 10.11
CA PRO A 321 -14.88 9.57 10.91
C PRO A 321 -15.56 10.86 10.41
N LYS A 322 -14.99 11.51 9.39
CA LYS A 322 -15.50 12.76 8.78
C LYS A 322 -15.90 12.57 7.31
N HIS A 323 -16.24 11.35 6.90
CA HIS A 323 -16.67 11.07 5.52
C HIS A 323 -18.00 11.78 5.19
N PRO A 324 -18.18 12.36 3.98
CA PRO A 324 -19.43 13.05 3.61
C PRO A 324 -20.69 12.20 3.73
N ASP A 325 -20.60 10.90 3.43
CA ASP A 325 -21.73 9.97 3.53
C ASP A 325 -21.87 9.31 4.93
N LYS A 326 -21.20 9.82 5.96
CA LYS A 326 -21.22 9.24 7.31
C LYS A 326 -22.63 8.95 7.81
N GLU A 327 -23.53 9.93 7.75
CA GLU A 327 -24.90 9.78 8.29
C GLU A 327 -25.67 8.65 7.57
N LYS A 328 -25.46 8.50 6.26
CA LYS A 328 -26.06 7.40 5.49
C LYS A 328 -25.51 6.05 5.92
N ILE A 329 -24.20 5.97 6.12
CA ILE A 329 -23.52 4.75 6.57
C ILE A 329 -23.97 4.38 7.99
N GLU A 330 -24.05 5.34 8.92
CA GLU A 330 -24.54 5.12 10.29
C GLU A 330 -26.00 4.67 10.31
N LYS A 331 -26.85 5.26 9.46
CA LYS A 331 -28.23 4.82 9.29
C LYS A 331 -28.30 3.37 8.80
N TYR A 332 -27.51 3.01 7.78
CA TYR A 332 -27.44 1.64 7.29
C TYR A 332 -26.98 0.66 8.39
N ILE A 333 -25.95 1.02 9.15
CA ILE A 333 -25.46 0.23 10.29
C ILE A 333 -26.59 -0.01 11.30
N LYS A 334 -27.33 1.03 11.67
CA LYS A 334 -28.44 0.93 12.64
C LYS A 334 -29.58 0.03 12.16
N GLU A 335 -29.92 0.11 10.88
CA GLU A 335 -31.03 -0.65 10.29
C GLU A 335 -30.72 -2.14 10.09
N ASN A 336 -29.43 -2.49 9.95
CA ASN A 336 -29.00 -3.84 9.57
C ASN A 336 -28.07 -4.51 10.60
N SER A 337 -27.85 -3.90 11.77
CA SER A 337 -27.13 -4.55 12.87
C SER A 337 -27.98 -5.68 13.49
N PRO A 338 -27.39 -6.82 13.85
CA PRO A 338 -28.10 -7.88 14.55
C PRO A 338 -28.63 -7.35 15.90
N LYS A 339 -29.87 -7.72 16.22
CA LYS A 339 -30.57 -7.33 17.46
C LYS A 339 -30.10 -8.13 18.67
#